data_AF-A0A1F5TN25-F1
#
_entry.id   AF-A0A1F5TN25-F1
#
_cell.length_a   1.000
_cell.length_b   1.000
_cell.length_c   1.000
_cell.angle_alpha   90.00
_cell.angle_beta   90.00
_cell.angle_gamma   90.00
#
_symmetry.space_group_name_H-M   'P 1'
#
loop_
_entity.id
_entity.type
_entity.pdbx_description
1 polymer ?
#
loop_
_entity_poly.entity_id
_entity_poly.type
_entity_poly.pdbx_seq_one_letter_code
_entity_poly.pdbx_strand_id
1 'polypeptide(L)'
;MHKNNNIKGFTLVELLVVIAIIGLLSTFAVVSLNEARLKARDARRLADVKQMMTALEIYYSSCGRYPSAVVPGGRVAGGDPIDCPMNTNIYLGLVPSNPLPRPDGGCPDSDYIYTRDNLSSYTIEYCIGQTVQGISGGGRHHATPAGLVDE
;
A
#
# COMPACT_ATOMS: atom_id res chain seq x y z
N MET A 1 -14.12 -49.75 46.43
CA MET A 1 -13.64 -49.84 45.04
C MET A 1 -12.88 -48.57 44.70
N HIS A 2 -11.55 -48.60 44.71
CA HIS A 2 -10.70 -47.47 44.31
C HIS A 2 -10.23 -47.71 42.86
N LYS A 3 -10.69 -46.86 41.95
CA LYS A 3 -10.33 -46.91 40.53
C LYS A 3 -8.99 -46.16 40.40
N ASN A 4 -7.87 -46.88 40.30
CA ASN A 4 -6.57 -46.26 40.06
C ASN A 4 -6.52 -45.71 38.64
N ASN A 5 -6.57 -44.38 38.52
CA ASN A 5 -6.41 -43.69 37.25
C ASN A 5 -4.90 -43.64 36.93
N ASN A 6 -4.43 -44.49 36.01
CA ASN A 6 -3.08 -44.39 35.47
C ASN A 6 -2.94 -43.10 34.66
N ILE A 7 -2.36 -42.08 35.28
CA ILE A 7 -1.94 -40.85 34.59
C ILE A 7 -0.71 -41.23 33.76
N LYS A 8 -0.88 -41.38 32.44
CA LYS A 8 0.25 -41.61 31.52
C LYS A 8 1.06 -40.32 31.44
N GLY A 9 2.34 -40.38 31.80
CA GLY A 9 3.29 -39.28 31.65
C GLY A 9 3.85 -39.19 30.23
N PHE A 10 4.17 -37.98 29.78
CA PHE A 10 4.84 -37.71 28.50
C PHE A 10 6.32 -38.13 28.58
N THR A 11 6.88 -38.70 27.53
CA THR A 11 8.33 -38.99 27.48
C THR A 11 9.13 -37.75 27.06
N LEU A 12 10.38 -37.66 27.54
CA LEU A 12 11.30 -36.59 27.12
C LEU A 12 11.56 -36.61 25.61
N VAL A 13 11.59 -37.80 25.01
CA VAL A 13 11.80 -37.98 23.57
C VAL A 13 10.60 -37.47 22.77
N GLU A 14 9.37 -37.74 23.21
CA GLU A 14 8.17 -37.21 22.56
C GLU A 14 8.14 -35.68 22.59
N LEU A 15 8.49 -35.07 23.73
CA LEU A 15 8.57 -33.60 23.82
C LEU A 15 9.64 -33.04 22.87
N LEU A 16 10.80 -33.70 22.79
CA LEU A 16 11.93 -33.27 21.96
C LEU A 16 11.58 -33.32 20.46
N VAL A 17 10.90 -34.36 20.00
CA VAL A 17 10.48 -34.49 18.60
C VAL A 17 9.46 -33.39 18.24
N VAL A 18 8.54 -33.08 19.14
CA VAL A 18 7.51 -32.04 18.91
C VAL A 18 8.14 -30.66 18.72
N ILE A 19 9.06 -30.26 19.61
CA ILE A 19 9.72 -28.95 19.49
C ILE A 19 10.61 -28.87 18.24
N ALA A 20 11.21 -30.00 17.82
CA ALA A 20 11.99 -30.07 16.59
C ALA A 20 11.11 -29.84 15.34
N ILE A 21 9.93 -30.46 15.29
CA ILE A 21 8.98 -30.27 14.18
C ILE A 21 8.42 -28.84 14.18
N ILE A 22 8.03 -28.30 15.34
CA ILE A 22 7.55 -26.90 15.44
C ILE A 22 8.64 -25.93 14.97
N GLY A 23 9.89 -26.15 15.39
CA GLY A 23 11.04 -25.36 14.94
C GLY A 23 11.17 -25.35 13.43
N LEU A 24 11.11 -26.52 12.79
CA LEU A 24 11.19 -26.65 11.33
C LEU A 24 10.03 -25.95 10.61
N LEU A 25 8.79 -26.12 11.07
CA LEU A 25 7.63 -25.49 10.42
C LEU A 25 7.61 -23.97 10.61
N SER A 26 8.11 -23.48 11.74
CA SER A 26 8.12 -22.05 12.06
C SER A 26 8.96 -21.21 11.09
N THR A 27 10.07 -21.75 10.59
CA THR A 27 10.98 -21.01 9.68
C THR A 27 10.32 -20.74 8.33
N PHE A 28 9.65 -21.73 7.73
CA PHE A 28 8.90 -21.56 6.49
C PHE A 28 7.73 -20.60 6.63
N ALA A 29 7.04 -20.63 7.78
CA ALA A 29 5.94 -19.72 8.06
C ALA A 29 6.38 -18.25 8.08
N VAL A 30 7.56 -17.94 8.64
CA VAL A 30 8.07 -16.56 8.71
C VAL A 30 8.40 -16.00 7.31
N VAL A 31 9.05 -16.79 6.46
CA VAL A 31 9.40 -16.35 5.09
C VAL A 31 8.13 -16.06 4.28
N SER A 32 7.19 -17.00 4.27
CA SER A 32 5.92 -16.84 3.53
C SER A 32 5.10 -15.65 4.04
N LEU A 33 5.09 -15.40 5.34
CA LEU A 33 4.41 -14.24 5.92
C LEU A 33 5.05 -12.92 5.48
N ASN A 34 6.37 -12.85 5.38
CA ASN A 34 7.07 -11.65 4.94
C ASN A 34 6.75 -11.31 3.48
N GLU A 35 6.74 -12.31 2.59
CA GLU A 35 6.32 -12.15 1.19
C GLU A 35 4.86 -11.71 1.07
N ALA A 36 3.96 -12.34 1.85
CA ALA A 36 2.55 -11.96 1.87
C ALA A 36 2.36 -10.51 2.33
N ARG A 37 3.12 -10.07 3.33
CA ARG A 37 3.11 -8.67 3.82
C ARG A 37 3.62 -7.69 2.76
N LEU A 38 4.69 -8.03 2.03
CA LEU A 38 5.19 -7.21 0.92
C LEU A 38 4.12 -7.02 -0.15
N LYS A 39 3.56 -8.13 -0.64
CA LYS A 39 2.50 -8.11 -1.66
C LYS A 39 1.25 -7.36 -1.21
N ALA A 40 0.88 -7.46 0.07
CA ALA A 40 -0.25 -6.72 0.62
C ALA A 40 0.01 -5.21 0.64
N ARG A 41 1.24 -4.76 0.94
CA ARG A 41 1.61 -3.35 0.88
C ARG A 41 1.66 -2.84 -0.56
N ASP A 42 2.19 -3.60 -1.51
CA ASP A 42 2.15 -3.23 -2.93
C ASP A 42 0.72 -3.13 -3.47
N ALA A 43 -0.15 -4.06 -3.10
CA ALA A 43 -1.57 -3.98 -3.44
C ALA A 43 -2.24 -2.75 -2.83
N ARG A 44 -1.85 -2.36 -1.61
CA ARG A 44 -2.32 -1.14 -0.97
C ARG A 44 -1.82 0.11 -1.70
N ARG A 45 -0.53 0.15 -2.07
CA ARG A 45 0.06 1.26 -2.85
C ARG A 45 -0.69 1.51 -4.14
N LEU A 46 -0.94 0.45 -4.89
CA LEU A 46 -1.69 0.53 -6.13
C LEU A 46 -3.14 1.00 -5.91
N ALA A 47 -3.81 0.52 -4.85
CA ALA A 47 -5.17 0.95 -4.52
C ALA A 47 -5.23 2.44 -4.11
N ASP A 48 -4.26 2.90 -3.32
CA ASP A 48 -4.12 4.30 -2.90
C ASP A 48 -3.94 5.22 -4.12
N VAL A 49 -3.04 4.86 -5.05
CA VAL A 49 -2.81 5.61 -6.29
C VAL A 49 -4.08 5.67 -7.14
N LYS A 50 -4.77 4.55 -7.34
CA LYS A 50 -6.05 4.52 -8.08
C LYS A 50 -7.13 5.40 -7.42
N GLN A 51 -7.17 5.44 -6.09
CA GLN A 51 -8.07 6.32 -5.34
C GLN A 51 -7.72 7.79 -5.58
N MET A 52 -6.44 8.14 -5.53
CA MET A 52 -5.97 9.49 -5.84
C MET A 52 -6.34 9.90 -7.26
N MET A 53 -6.07 9.04 -8.26
CA MET A 53 -6.41 9.30 -9.66
C MET A 53 -7.91 9.57 -9.83
N THR A 54 -8.75 8.75 -9.21
CA THR A 54 -10.22 8.91 -9.27
C THR A 54 -10.65 10.25 -8.68
N ALA A 55 -10.12 10.61 -7.51
CA ALA A 55 -10.45 11.89 -6.87
C ALA A 55 -9.97 13.09 -7.70
N LEU A 56 -8.80 12.99 -8.33
CA LEU A 56 -8.25 14.02 -9.20
C LEU A 56 -9.09 14.23 -10.45
N GLU A 57 -9.61 13.16 -11.05
CA GLU A 57 -10.51 13.27 -12.21
C GLU A 57 -11.83 13.96 -11.84
N ILE A 58 -12.41 13.63 -10.68
CA ILE A 58 -13.63 14.29 -10.19
C ILE A 58 -13.35 15.78 -9.89
N TYR A 59 -12.19 16.10 -9.32
CA TYR A 59 -11.74 17.47 -9.14
C TYR A 59 -11.63 18.20 -10.47
N TYR A 60 -10.98 17.60 -11.47
CA TYR A 60 -10.83 18.17 -12.81
C TYR A 60 -12.18 18.43 -13.47
N SER A 61 -13.12 17.48 -13.39
CA SER A 61 -14.48 17.64 -13.90
C SER A 61 -15.21 18.85 -13.28
N SER A 62 -14.93 19.15 -12.01
CA SER A 62 -15.60 20.23 -11.29
C SER A 62 -14.90 21.59 -11.40
N CYS A 63 -13.58 21.60 -11.56
CA CYS A 63 -12.73 22.79 -11.49
C CYS A 63 -12.10 23.16 -12.84
N GLY A 64 -12.19 22.29 -13.86
CA GLY A 64 -11.61 22.45 -15.19
C GLY A 64 -10.08 22.38 -15.24
N ARG A 65 -9.44 21.99 -14.14
CA ARG A 65 -7.99 21.85 -14.00
C ARG A 65 -7.64 20.95 -12.82
N TYR A 66 -6.42 20.42 -12.79
CA TYR A 66 -5.87 19.68 -11.66
C TYR A 66 -5.32 20.60 -10.56
N PRO A 67 -5.37 20.17 -9.27
CA PRO A 67 -4.91 20.97 -8.15
C PRO A 67 -3.40 21.26 -8.23
N SER A 68 -2.97 22.43 -7.80
CA SER A 68 -1.55 22.82 -7.79
C SER A 68 -0.68 21.97 -6.86
N ALA A 69 -1.26 21.42 -5.79
CA ALA A 69 -0.56 20.58 -4.84
C ALA A 69 -1.47 19.48 -4.31
N VAL A 70 -0.89 18.29 -4.15
CA VAL A 70 -1.48 17.15 -3.46
C VAL A 70 -0.37 16.56 -2.60
N VAL A 71 -0.56 16.54 -1.29
CA VAL A 71 0.46 16.09 -0.34
C VAL A 71 -0.11 14.98 0.52
N PRO A 72 0.63 13.87 0.75
CA PRO A 72 0.20 12.82 1.69
C PRO A 72 -0.18 13.39 3.06
N GLY A 73 -1.27 12.90 3.63
CA GLY A 73 -1.86 13.43 4.87
C GLY A 73 -2.70 14.72 4.70
N GLY A 74 -2.65 15.35 3.53
CA GLY A 74 -3.48 16.49 3.18
C GLY A 74 -4.89 16.10 2.73
N ARG A 75 -5.61 17.05 2.14
CA ARG A 75 -6.92 16.84 1.50
C ARG A 75 -6.89 17.37 0.08
N VAL A 76 -7.67 16.77 -0.82
CA VAL A 76 -7.99 17.34 -2.13
C VAL A 76 -9.40 17.90 -2.04
N ALA A 77 -9.51 19.23 -2.07
CA ALA A 77 -10.78 19.95 -1.95
C ALA A 77 -10.76 21.17 -2.88
N GLY A 78 -11.93 21.64 -3.28
CA GLY A 78 -12.06 22.95 -3.90
C GLY A 78 -11.85 24.09 -2.89
N GLY A 79 -12.09 25.32 -3.32
CA GLY A 79 -12.06 26.52 -2.48
C GLY A 79 -10.72 27.24 -2.55
N ASP A 80 -9.77 26.68 -3.31
CA ASP A 80 -8.54 27.36 -3.66
C ASP A 80 -8.84 28.56 -4.58
N PRO A 81 -8.41 29.79 -4.24
CA PRO A 81 -8.70 30.99 -5.04
C PRO A 81 -8.21 30.94 -6.49
N ILE A 82 -7.18 30.14 -6.77
CA ILE A 82 -6.49 30.06 -8.06
C ILE A 82 -7.01 28.86 -8.86
N ASP A 83 -7.18 27.72 -8.19
CA ASP A 83 -7.48 26.47 -8.86
C ASP A 83 -8.98 26.13 -8.88
N CYS A 84 -9.76 26.49 -7.85
CA CYS A 84 -11.19 26.17 -7.79
C CYS A 84 -12.00 27.06 -6.80
N PRO A 85 -12.12 28.37 -7.06
CA PRO A 85 -12.55 29.36 -6.05
C PRO A 85 -14.01 29.24 -5.57
N MET A 86 -14.91 28.70 -6.40
CA MET A 86 -16.36 28.71 -6.15
C MET A 86 -16.91 27.36 -5.66
N ASN A 87 -16.05 26.36 -5.45
CA ASN A 87 -16.46 25.00 -5.12
C ASN A 87 -15.87 24.61 -3.78
N THR A 88 -16.68 24.19 -2.80
CA THR A 88 -16.21 23.81 -1.47
C THR A 88 -16.23 22.30 -1.23
N ASN A 89 -16.44 21.50 -2.29
CA ASN A 89 -16.52 20.05 -2.18
C ASN A 89 -15.14 19.46 -1.84
N ILE A 90 -15.18 18.37 -1.08
CA ILE A 90 -14.02 17.56 -0.75
C ILE A 90 -14.02 16.35 -1.67
N TYR A 91 -12.97 16.20 -2.47
CA TYR A 91 -12.80 15.10 -3.42
C TYR A 91 -12.00 13.94 -2.81
N LEU A 92 -11.05 14.26 -1.93
CA LEU A 92 -10.31 13.30 -1.15
C LEU A 92 -10.07 13.86 0.26
N GLY A 93 -10.70 13.27 1.27
CA GLY A 93 -10.62 13.75 2.65
C GLY A 93 -9.26 13.55 3.31
N LEU A 94 -8.52 12.52 2.87
CA LEU A 94 -7.17 12.21 3.30
C LEU A 94 -6.39 11.66 2.11
N VAL A 95 -5.36 12.38 1.67
CA VAL A 95 -4.41 11.86 0.69
C VAL A 95 -3.62 10.72 1.37
N PRO A 96 -3.66 9.50 0.82
CA PRO A 96 -2.97 8.36 1.43
C PRO A 96 -1.45 8.57 1.44
N SER A 97 -0.78 7.85 2.34
CA SER A 97 0.67 7.76 2.42
C SER A 97 1.14 6.35 2.08
N ASN A 98 2.35 6.23 1.54
CA ASN A 98 3.03 4.96 1.32
C ASN A 98 3.08 4.15 2.64
N PRO A 99 2.54 2.93 2.68
CA PRO A 99 2.48 2.11 3.89
C PRO A 99 3.88 1.82 4.47
N LEU A 100 3.94 1.70 5.80
CA LEU A 100 5.15 1.38 6.53
C LEU A 100 5.42 -0.15 6.58
N PRO A 101 6.69 -0.59 6.62
CA PRO A 101 7.89 0.21 6.35
C PRO A 101 7.93 0.65 4.87
N ARG A 102 8.32 1.90 4.61
CA ARG A 102 8.45 2.41 3.24
C ARG A 102 9.57 1.71 2.45
N PRO A 103 10.81 1.57 3.01
CA PRO A 103 11.85 0.86 2.31
C PRO A 103 11.61 -0.66 2.36
N ASP A 104 11.02 -1.20 1.31
CA ASP A 104 10.76 -2.64 1.17
C ASP A 104 10.71 -3.05 -0.30
N GLY A 105 10.98 -4.33 -0.61
CA GLY A 105 10.82 -4.85 -1.97
C GLY A 105 11.64 -4.13 -3.06
N GLY A 106 12.65 -3.34 -2.70
CA GLY A 106 13.40 -2.48 -3.62
C GLY A 106 12.94 -1.02 -3.66
N CYS A 107 11.87 -0.68 -2.94
CA CYS A 107 11.39 0.70 -2.80
C CYS A 107 12.26 1.55 -1.88
N PRO A 108 12.43 2.85 -2.21
CA PRO A 108 13.11 3.79 -1.33
C PRO A 108 12.22 4.22 -0.16
N ASP A 109 12.82 4.89 0.83
CA ASP A 109 12.08 5.56 1.90
C ASP A 109 11.49 6.89 1.40
N SER A 110 10.47 6.79 0.55
CA SER A 110 9.73 7.95 0.03
C SER A 110 8.22 7.72 0.10
N ASP A 111 7.48 8.81 0.23
CA ASP A 111 6.02 8.81 0.11
C ASP A 111 5.62 8.97 -1.37
N TYR A 112 4.31 8.96 -1.67
CA TYR A 112 3.82 9.31 -3.00
C TYR A 112 4.13 10.78 -3.31
N ILE A 113 4.59 11.04 -4.53
CA ILE A 113 4.93 12.40 -4.98
C ILE A 113 3.96 12.78 -6.08
N TYR A 114 3.22 13.85 -5.88
CA TYR A 114 2.37 14.44 -6.91
C TYR A 114 3.07 15.66 -7.52
N THR A 115 3.11 15.70 -8.84
CA THR A 115 3.59 16.84 -9.62
C THR A 115 2.52 17.21 -10.64
N ARG A 116 2.14 18.49 -10.67
CA ARG A 116 1.26 19.02 -11.72
C ARG A 116 2.12 19.45 -12.91
N ASP A 117 2.01 18.74 -14.02
CA ASP A 117 2.76 19.04 -15.26
C ASP A 117 2.17 20.27 -15.98
N ASN A 118 0.84 20.34 -16.04
CA ASN A 118 0.09 21.47 -16.57
C ASN A 118 -1.33 21.48 -15.98
N LEU A 119 -2.20 22.38 -16.44
CA LEU A 119 -3.56 22.46 -15.89
C LEU A 119 -4.41 21.21 -16.15
N SER A 120 -4.08 20.41 -17.16
CA SER A 120 -4.82 19.21 -17.58
C SER A 120 -3.99 17.92 -17.51
N SER A 121 -2.84 17.94 -16.83
CA SER A 121 -2.01 16.75 -16.60
C SER A 121 -1.31 16.80 -15.25
N TYR A 122 -1.12 15.62 -14.68
CA TYR A 122 -0.33 15.40 -13.48
C TYR A 122 0.43 14.08 -13.59
N THR A 123 1.43 13.94 -12.72
CA THR A 123 2.16 12.70 -12.49
C THR A 123 2.16 12.38 -10.99
N ILE A 124 1.74 11.18 -10.62
CA ILE A 124 1.94 10.61 -9.29
C ILE A 124 3.06 9.58 -9.38
N GLU A 125 4.17 9.83 -8.71
CA GLU A 125 5.25 8.85 -8.52
C GLU A 125 4.95 7.99 -7.28
N TYR A 126 5.03 6.68 -7.46
CA TYR A 126 4.88 5.68 -6.42
C TYR A 126 5.87 4.54 -6.68
N CYS A 127 6.02 3.60 -5.74
CA CYS A 127 6.90 2.46 -5.92
C CYS A 127 6.16 1.14 -5.73
N ILE A 128 6.52 0.12 -6.51
CA ILE A 128 6.02 -1.24 -6.38
C ILE A 128 7.21 -2.19 -6.25
N GLY A 129 7.27 -2.93 -5.14
CA GLY A 129 8.39 -3.82 -4.87
C GLY A 129 8.25 -5.19 -5.56
N GLN A 130 7.03 -5.72 -5.62
CA GLN A 130 6.70 -7.01 -6.25
C GLN A 130 5.58 -6.82 -7.26
N THR A 131 5.60 -7.62 -8.34
CA THR A 131 4.56 -7.58 -9.36
C THR A 131 3.17 -7.74 -8.76
N VAL A 132 2.30 -6.76 -8.99
CA VAL A 132 0.95 -6.72 -8.41
C VAL A 132 -0.07 -6.22 -9.43
N GLN A 133 -1.17 -6.96 -9.60
CA GLN A 133 -2.27 -6.62 -10.52
C GLN A 133 -1.83 -6.22 -11.96
N GLY A 134 -0.77 -6.85 -12.48
CA GLY A 134 -0.26 -6.58 -13.83
C GLY A 134 0.82 -5.51 -13.92
N ILE A 135 1.07 -4.77 -12.84
CA ILE A 135 2.19 -3.82 -12.73
C ILE A 135 3.45 -4.62 -12.39
N SER A 136 4.50 -4.46 -13.19
CA SER A 136 5.82 -5.04 -12.89
C SER A 136 6.32 -4.53 -11.54
N GLY A 137 6.98 -5.38 -10.76
CA GLY A 137 7.72 -4.91 -9.59
C GLY A 137 9.11 -4.42 -9.97
N GLY A 138 9.77 -3.75 -9.03
CA GLY A 138 11.21 -3.48 -9.13
C GLY A 138 11.58 -2.01 -9.21
N GLY A 139 10.69 -1.08 -8.85
CA GLY A 139 11.08 0.32 -8.81
C GLY A 139 9.93 1.30 -8.74
N ARG A 140 10.22 2.50 -9.24
CA ARG A 140 9.28 3.61 -9.33
C ARG A 140 8.36 3.42 -10.53
N HIS A 141 7.11 3.80 -10.35
CA HIS A 141 6.08 3.80 -11.37
C HIS A 141 5.37 5.15 -11.33
N HIS A 142 4.77 5.51 -12.47
CA HIS A 142 4.07 6.77 -12.62
C HIS A 142 2.60 6.52 -12.92
N ALA A 143 1.73 7.36 -12.35
CA ALA A 143 0.32 7.41 -12.72
C ALA A 143 0.00 8.80 -13.27
N THR A 144 -0.71 8.84 -14.39
CA THR A 144 -1.11 10.06 -15.11
C THR A 144 -2.61 10.02 -15.38
N PRO A 145 -3.24 11.10 -15.86
CA PRO A 145 -4.64 11.04 -16.30
C PRO A 145 -4.92 9.95 -17.34
N ALA A 146 -3.93 9.59 -18.17
CA ALA A 146 -4.06 8.55 -19.18
C ALA A 146 -4.07 7.12 -18.61
N GLY A 147 -3.63 6.95 -17.35
CA GLY A 147 -3.56 5.66 -16.69
C GLY A 147 -2.25 5.46 -15.92
N LEU A 148 -2.05 4.20 -15.51
CA LEU A 148 -0.81 3.74 -14.91
C LEU A 148 0.22 3.51 -16.03
N VAL A 149 1.44 3.97 -15.81
CA VAL A 149 2.56 3.83 -16.74
C VAL A 149 3.62 2.96 -16.06
N ASP A 150 3.88 1.81 -16.66
CA ASP A 150 4.96 0.91 -16.26
C ASP A 150 6.20 1.18 -17.11
N GLU A 151 7.36 1.25 -16.46
CA GLU A 151 8.67 1.34 -17.13
C GLU A 151 9.14 -0.03 -17.66
#